data_AF-A0A3M7JMF1-F1
#
_entry.id   AF-A0A3M7JMF1-F1
#
_cell.length_a   1.000
_cell.length_b   1.000
_cell.length_c   1.000
_cell.angle_alpha   90.00
_cell.angle_beta   90.00
_cell.angle_gamma   90.00
#
_symmetry.space_group_name_H-M   'P 1'
#
loop_
_entity.id
_entity.type
_entity.pdbx_description
1 polymer ?
#
loop_
_entity_poly.entity_id
_entity_poly.type
_entity_poly.pdbx_seq_one_letter_code
_entity_poly.pdbx_strand_id
1 'polypeptide(L)'
;MPSLDSCSKPSSEEEAWQNRLLSNIHISDEHLKALLRLSAGSRDERGYIKIIVTIRCFVPQAFEDRHVSDELAQDIFNLAIDNTVKEKLRSIESIHGYGWNVDSSPTGDRHLVAYWYGQEEPELPEAIRYVPFVELRKLHYDPLHW
;
A
#
# COMPACT_ATOMS: atom_id res chain seq x y z
N MET A 1 38.34 -11.28 0.11
CA MET A 1 37.02 -11.34 0.77
C MET A 1 36.31 -10.02 0.49
N PRO A 2 35.20 -9.97 -0.26
CA PRO A 2 34.40 -8.77 -0.30
C PRO A 2 33.59 -8.70 1.00
N SER A 3 33.61 -7.52 1.60
CA SER A 3 32.77 -7.14 2.74
C SER A 3 31.32 -7.35 2.34
N LEU A 4 30.60 -8.18 3.10
CA LEU A 4 29.15 -8.23 3.04
C LEU A 4 28.67 -6.88 3.56
N ASP A 5 28.11 -6.07 2.66
CA ASP A 5 27.40 -4.86 3.02
C ASP A 5 26.40 -5.17 4.13
N SER A 6 26.71 -4.64 5.31
CA SER A 6 25.86 -4.66 6.48
C SER A 6 24.59 -3.89 6.11
N CYS A 7 23.57 -4.60 5.64
CA CYS A 7 22.18 -4.14 5.64
C CYS A 7 21.81 -3.85 7.10
N SER A 8 22.19 -2.66 7.55
CA SER A 8 21.96 -2.19 8.90
C SER A 8 20.46 -1.91 8.98
N LYS A 9 19.75 -2.72 9.75
CA LYS A 9 18.36 -2.44 10.10
C LYS A 9 18.29 -1.01 10.63
N PRO A 10 17.27 -0.23 10.26
CA PRO A 10 17.10 1.12 10.79
C PRO A 10 17.14 1.08 12.33
N SER A 11 17.77 2.09 12.93
CA SER A 11 17.75 2.22 14.38
C SER A 11 16.30 2.42 14.86
N SER A 12 16.01 2.08 16.11
CA SER A 12 14.66 2.29 16.68
C SER A 12 14.19 3.76 16.58
N GLU A 13 15.11 4.72 16.54
CA GLU A 13 14.83 6.13 16.34
C GLU A 13 14.47 6.46 14.88
N GLU A 14 15.15 5.83 13.92
CA GLU A 14 14.86 5.96 12.50
C GLU A 14 13.47 5.43 12.16
N GLU A 15 13.14 4.23 12.64
CA GLU A 15 11.81 3.65 12.46
C GLU A 15 10.73 4.53 13.10
N ALA A 16 10.98 5.05 14.31
CA ALA A 16 10.04 5.96 14.97
C ALA A 16 9.83 7.26 14.17
N TRP A 17 10.90 7.83 13.60
CA TRP A 17 10.82 9.03 12.76
C TRP A 17 10.06 8.76 11.45
N GLN A 18 10.34 7.64 10.78
CA GLN A 18 9.60 7.24 9.57
C GLN A 18 8.12 6.99 9.86
N ASN A 19 7.78 6.40 11.00
CA ASN A 19 6.38 6.20 11.42
C ASN A 19 5.65 7.52 11.68
N ARG A 20 6.34 8.54 12.24
CA ARG A 20 5.77 9.89 12.39
C ARG A 20 5.56 10.56 11.04
N LEU A 21 6.54 10.45 10.14
CA LEU A 21 6.41 10.97 8.77
C LEU A 21 5.23 10.32 8.04
N LEU A 22 5.11 8.99 8.12
CA LEU A 22 3.99 8.23 7.56
C LEU A 22 2.64 8.69 8.12
N SER A 23 2.56 8.86 9.44
CA SER A 23 1.33 9.30 10.12
C SER A 23 0.93 10.74 9.79
N ASN A 24 1.87 11.55 9.28
CA ASN A 24 1.62 12.93 8.83
C ASN A 24 1.05 13.00 7.39
N ILE A 25 1.05 11.89 6.66
CA ILE A 25 0.49 11.84 5.30
C ILE A 25 -1.01 11.67 5.38
N HIS A 26 -1.74 12.64 4.83
CA HIS A 26 -3.19 12.56 4.70
C HIS A 26 -3.62 12.28 3.26
N ILE A 27 -4.22 11.11 3.04
CA ILE A 27 -4.81 10.71 1.76
C ILE A 27 -6.32 10.65 1.93
N SER A 28 -7.03 11.61 1.32
CA SER A 28 -8.49 11.60 1.28
C SER A 28 -9.01 10.54 0.31
N ASP A 29 -10.32 10.24 0.37
CA ASP A 29 -10.95 9.29 -0.54
C ASP A 29 -10.82 9.69 -2.01
N GLU A 30 -10.93 10.99 -2.31
CA GLU A 30 -10.75 11.50 -3.68
C GLU A 30 -9.30 11.38 -4.14
N HIS A 31 -8.33 11.69 -3.25
CA HIS A 31 -6.92 11.47 -3.55
C HIS A 31 -6.65 9.98 -3.79
N LEU A 32 -7.11 9.10 -2.91
CA LEU A 32 -6.91 7.67 -3.05
C LEU A 32 -7.48 7.15 -4.37
N LYS A 33 -8.73 7.52 -4.67
CA LYS A 33 -9.41 7.15 -5.92
C LYS A 33 -8.63 7.59 -7.15
N ALA A 34 -8.11 8.81 -7.16
CA ALA A 34 -7.30 9.32 -8.26
C ALA A 34 -5.96 8.57 -8.39
N LEU A 35 -5.28 8.34 -7.27
CA LEU A 35 -3.99 7.65 -7.21
C LEU A 35 -4.09 6.20 -7.66
N LEU A 36 -5.15 5.48 -7.25
CA LEU A 36 -5.39 4.09 -7.64
C LEU A 36 -5.75 3.96 -9.13
N ARG A 37 -6.23 5.03 -9.76
CA ARG A 37 -6.57 5.08 -11.20
C ARG A 37 -5.44 5.59 -12.09
N LEU A 38 -4.28 5.93 -11.53
CA LEU A 38 -3.11 6.26 -12.33
C LEU A 38 -2.75 5.09 -13.27
N SER A 39 -2.36 5.45 -14.49
CA SER A 39 -2.01 4.49 -15.53
C SER A 39 -0.81 3.62 -15.14
N ALA A 40 -0.67 2.45 -15.78
CA ALA A 40 0.46 1.56 -15.57
C ALA A 40 1.82 2.25 -15.81
N GLY A 41 1.90 3.21 -16.73
CA GLY A 41 3.14 3.99 -16.97
C GLY A 41 3.58 4.84 -15.77
N SER A 42 2.66 5.17 -14.87
CA SER A 42 2.93 5.90 -13.62
C SER A 42 3.39 4.99 -12.48
N ARG A 43 3.49 3.67 -12.74
CA ARG A 43 3.84 2.65 -11.75
C ARG A 43 5.18 1.99 -12.06
N ASP A 44 5.84 1.49 -11.03
CA ASP A 44 7.01 0.61 -11.15
C ASP A 44 6.59 -0.85 -11.40
N GLU A 45 7.57 -1.74 -11.54
CA GLU A 45 7.34 -3.18 -11.73
C GLU A 45 6.64 -3.87 -10.55
N ARG A 46 6.54 -3.20 -9.41
CA ARG A 46 5.81 -3.68 -8.22
C ARG A 46 4.39 -3.10 -8.14
N GLY A 47 3.96 -2.31 -9.13
CA GLY A 47 2.66 -1.65 -9.16
C GLY A 47 2.59 -0.38 -8.30
N TYR A 48 3.71 0.05 -7.72
CA TYR A 48 3.78 1.25 -6.88
C TYR A 48 3.93 2.52 -7.69
N ILE A 49 3.44 3.64 -7.17
CA ILE A 49 3.52 4.92 -7.87
C ILE A 49 4.98 5.39 -7.87
N LYS A 50 5.52 5.73 -9.04
CA LYS A 50 6.92 6.18 -9.22
C LYS A 50 7.06 7.65 -9.66
N ILE A 51 5.94 8.34 -9.83
CA ILE A 51 5.93 9.72 -10.33
C ILE A 51 6.26 10.67 -9.17
N ILE A 52 7.52 11.11 -9.10
CA ILE A 52 8.03 11.89 -7.96
C ILE A 52 7.26 13.18 -7.73
N VAL A 53 6.85 13.87 -8.79
CA VAL A 53 6.06 15.12 -8.67
C VAL A 53 4.72 14.88 -7.97
N THR A 54 4.09 13.72 -8.18
CA THR A 54 2.86 13.32 -7.49
C THR A 54 3.15 12.96 -6.04
N ILE A 55 4.21 12.20 -5.78
CA ILE A 55 4.62 11.80 -4.42
C ILE A 55 4.88 13.04 -3.55
N ARG A 56 5.55 14.05 -4.12
CA ARG A 56 5.89 15.31 -3.41
C ARG A 56 4.68 16.20 -3.10
N CYS A 57 3.49 15.91 -3.64
CA CYS A 57 2.25 16.54 -3.18
C CYS A 57 1.81 16.04 -1.79
N PHE A 58 2.31 14.88 -1.36
CA PHE A 58 1.92 14.22 -0.10
C PHE A 58 3.08 14.11 0.88
N VAL A 59 4.30 13.90 0.38
CA VAL A 59 5.48 13.71 1.22
C VAL A 59 6.39 14.95 1.13
N PRO A 60 6.65 15.64 2.26
CA PRO A 60 7.51 16.81 2.26
C PRO A 60 8.97 16.46 1.94
N GLN A 61 9.73 17.42 1.40
CA GLN A 61 11.17 17.26 1.12
C GLN A 61 12.04 17.30 2.39
N ALA A 62 11.50 17.85 3.48
CA ALA A 62 12.12 17.84 4.80
C ALA A 62 11.05 17.65 5.88
N PHE A 63 11.38 16.90 6.94
CA PHE A 63 10.49 16.63 8.06
C PHE A 63 11.30 16.50 9.35
N GLU A 64 10.94 17.26 10.40
CA GLU A 64 11.68 17.31 11.67
C GLU A 64 13.19 17.57 11.45
N ASP A 65 13.52 18.63 10.68
CA ASP A 65 14.89 19.06 10.33
C ASP A 65 15.74 18.04 9.56
N ARG A 66 15.13 16.96 9.08
CA ARG A 66 15.78 15.92 8.29
C ARG A 66 15.33 15.95 6.84
N HIS A 67 16.26 15.72 5.92
CA HIS A 67 15.94 15.59 4.50
C HIS A 67 15.25 14.24 4.21
N VAL A 68 14.19 14.28 3.40
CA VAL A 68 13.49 13.09 2.90
C VAL A 68 13.92 12.88 1.44
N SER A 69 14.73 11.86 1.19
CA SER A 69 15.16 11.49 -0.17
C SER A 69 13.97 11.09 -1.04
N ASP A 70 14.13 11.10 -2.37
CA ASP A 70 13.07 10.66 -3.29
C ASP A 70 12.70 9.18 -3.10
N GLU A 71 13.70 8.33 -2.83
CA GLU A 71 13.51 6.91 -2.54
C GLU A 71 12.69 6.70 -1.27
N LEU A 72 13.07 7.36 -0.17
CA LEU A 72 12.32 7.28 1.08
C LEU A 72 10.91 7.87 0.90
N ALA A 73 10.77 8.97 0.17
CA ALA A 73 9.47 9.57 -0.08
C ALA A 73 8.55 8.61 -0.84
N GLN A 74 9.08 7.88 -1.83
CA GLN A 74 8.35 6.84 -2.55
C GLN A 74 7.93 5.71 -1.62
N ASP A 75 8.83 5.19 -0.79
CA ASP A 75 8.53 4.09 0.14
C ASP A 75 7.44 4.47 1.14
N ILE A 76 7.59 5.62 1.80
CA ILE A 76 6.62 6.12 2.78
C ILE A 76 5.27 6.39 2.09
N PHE A 77 5.26 6.97 0.90
CA PHE A 77 4.02 7.23 0.17
C PHE A 77 3.28 5.96 -0.23
N ASN A 78 3.99 4.95 -0.73
CA ASN A 78 3.40 3.67 -1.08
C ASN A 78 2.87 2.93 0.15
N LEU A 79 3.58 3.01 1.28
CA LEU A 79 3.11 2.48 2.55
C LEU A 79 1.86 3.21 3.05
N ALA A 80 1.78 4.53 2.87
CA ALA A 80 0.59 5.30 3.19
C ALA A 80 -0.63 4.84 2.37
N ILE A 81 -0.47 4.64 1.06
CA ILE A 81 -1.52 4.12 0.18
C ILE A 81 -1.98 2.72 0.64
N ASP A 82 -1.04 1.81 0.89
CA ASP A 82 -1.33 0.45 1.35
C ASP A 82 -2.10 0.47 2.69
N ASN A 83 -1.68 1.30 3.63
CA ASN A 83 -2.36 1.47 4.92
C ASN A 83 -3.78 2.02 4.75
N THR A 84 -3.98 3.06 3.94
CA THR A 84 -5.31 3.63 3.72
C THR A 84 -6.24 2.62 3.04
N VAL A 85 -5.75 1.84 2.06
CA VAL A 85 -6.55 0.77 1.43
C VAL A 85 -6.89 -0.31 2.46
N LYS A 86 -5.92 -0.77 3.26
CA LYS A 86 -6.14 -1.78 4.30
C LYS A 86 -7.12 -1.30 5.37
N GLU A 87 -7.07 -0.04 5.79
CA GLU A 87 -8.04 0.53 6.72
C GLU A 87 -9.47 0.48 6.16
N LYS A 88 -9.64 0.83 4.88
CA LYS A 88 -10.94 0.70 4.20
C LYS A 88 -11.42 -0.75 4.14
N LEU A 89 -10.53 -1.70 3.84
CA LEU A 89 -10.86 -3.12 3.82
C LEU A 89 -11.22 -3.66 5.23
N ARG A 90 -10.49 -3.25 6.27
CA ARG A 90 -10.79 -3.64 7.67
C ARG A 90 -12.16 -3.16 8.14
N SER A 91 -12.71 -2.11 7.53
CA SER A 91 -14.06 -1.62 7.86
C SER A 91 -15.18 -2.53 7.34
N ILE A 92 -14.85 -3.52 6.50
CA ILE A 92 -15.78 -4.49 5.93
C ILE A 92 -15.73 -5.78 6.76
N GLU A 93 -16.83 -6.11 7.44
CA GLU A 93 -16.90 -7.24 8.39
C GLU A 93 -16.57 -8.61 7.77
N SER A 94 -16.93 -8.83 6.51
CA SER A 94 -16.70 -10.10 5.81
C SER A 94 -15.29 -10.25 5.24
N ILE A 95 -14.41 -9.24 5.39
CA ILE A 95 -12.99 -9.34 5.05
C ILE A 95 -12.21 -9.89 6.25
N HIS A 96 -11.60 -11.06 6.08
CA HIS A 96 -10.89 -11.78 7.14
C HIS A 96 -9.36 -11.75 7.01
N GLY A 97 -8.85 -11.20 5.91
CA GLY A 97 -7.42 -11.06 5.71
C GLY A 97 -7.10 -10.36 4.41
N TYR A 98 -5.84 -9.99 4.25
CA TYR A 98 -5.33 -9.44 3.01
C TYR A 98 -3.85 -9.78 2.84
N GLY A 99 -3.42 -9.92 1.60
CA GLY A 99 -2.03 -10.22 1.26
C GLY A 99 -1.71 -9.76 -0.15
N TRP A 100 -0.46 -9.39 -0.38
CA TRP A 100 0.01 -9.09 -1.73
C TRP A 100 0.11 -10.38 -2.54
N ASN A 101 -0.43 -10.37 -3.76
CA ASN A 101 -0.20 -11.48 -4.68
C ASN A 101 1.27 -11.44 -5.14
N VAL A 102 2.07 -12.42 -4.69
CA VAL A 102 3.51 -12.46 -4.95
C VAL A 102 3.83 -13.22 -6.24
N ASP A 103 2.91 -14.08 -6.74
CA ASP A 103 3.19 -14.98 -7.85
C ASP A 103 1.99 -15.18 -8.79
N SER A 104 2.28 -15.15 -10.10
CA SER A 104 1.48 -15.71 -11.22
C SER A 104 0.33 -14.89 -11.83
N SER A 105 0.36 -13.55 -11.81
CA SER A 105 -0.37 -12.82 -12.86
C SER A 105 0.41 -12.88 -14.18
N PRO A 106 -0.20 -13.28 -15.32
CA PRO A 106 0.40 -13.16 -16.64
C PRO A 106 0.80 -11.72 -17.00
N THR A 107 0.22 -10.73 -16.31
CA THR A 107 0.51 -9.30 -16.51
C THR A 107 1.65 -8.79 -15.62
N GLY A 108 2.12 -9.58 -14.64
CA GLY A 108 3.15 -9.16 -13.68
C GLY A 108 2.67 -8.14 -12.64
N ASP A 109 1.40 -7.73 -12.67
CA ASP A 109 0.86 -6.71 -11.79
C ASP A 109 0.64 -7.25 -10.37
N ARG A 110 1.44 -6.74 -9.41
CA ARG A 110 1.18 -6.96 -7.99
C ARG A 110 -0.05 -6.16 -7.57
N HIS A 111 -0.96 -6.82 -6.89
CA HIS A 111 -2.18 -6.23 -6.34
C HIS A 111 -2.43 -6.78 -4.93
N LEU A 112 -3.20 -6.04 -4.14
CA LEU A 112 -3.62 -6.44 -2.82
C LEU A 112 -4.83 -7.37 -2.95
N VAL A 113 -4.71 -8.61 -2.50
CA VAL A 113 -5.82 -9.56 -2.43
C VAL A 113 -6.46 -9.42 -1.06
N ALA A 114 -7.75 -9.09 -1.03
CA ALA A 114 -8.57 -9.09 0.16
C ALA A 114 -9.43 -10.36 0.19
N TYR A 115 -9.26 -11.14 1.25
CA TYR A 115 -9.88 -12.44 1.42
C TYR A 115 -11.19 -12.29 2.19
N TRP A 116 -12.27 -12.81 1.63
CA TRP A 116 -13.59 -12.74 2.23
C TRP A 116 -14.24 -14.10 2.41
N TYR A 117 -15.10 -14.23 3.41
CA TYR A 117 -15.89 -15.43 3.65
C TYR A 117 -17.35 -15.04 3.91
N GLY A 118 -18.29 -15.84 3.42
CA GLY A 118 -19.72 -15.55 3.55
C GLY A 118 -20.57 -15.95 2.34
N GLN A 119 -21.87 -15.64 2.43
CA GLN A 119 -22.83 -15.89 1.35
C GLN A 119 -22.74 -14.85 0.25
N GLU A 120 -22.63 -13.57 0.63
CA GLU A 120 -22.61 -12.43 -0.30
C GLU A 120 -21.20 -11.86 -0.42
N GLU A 121 -20.80 -11.55 -1.66
CA GLU A 121 -19.54 -10.86 -1.94
C GLU A 121 -19.61 -9.42 -1.39
N PRO A 122 -18.61 -8.95 -0.62
CA PRO A 122 -18.65 -7.60 -0.07
C PRO A 122 -18.57 -6.53 -1.15
N GLU A 123 -19.35 -5.46 -0.98
CA GLU A 123 -19.18 -4.26 -1.79
C GLU A 123 -17.97 -3.46 -1.28
N LEU A 124 -17.07 -3.12 -2.20
CA LEU A 124 -15.92 -2.28 -1.90
C LEU A 124 -16.33 -0.79 -1.79
N PRO A 125 -15.76 -0.02 -0.84
CA PRO A 125 -15.94 1.43 -0.77
C PRO A 125 -15.58 2.13 -2.07
N GLU A 126 -16.26 3.23 -2.39
CA GLU A 126 -16.12 3.93 -3.67
C GLU A 126 -14.66 4.30 -4.03
N ALA A 127 -13.86 4.67 -3.03
CA ALA A 127 -12.47 5.03 -3.21
C ALA A 127 -11.59 3.89 -3.75
N ILE A 128 -11.98 2.63 -3.50
CA ILE A 128 -11.21 1.43 -3.86
C ILE A 128 -12.00 0.45 -4.73
N ARG A 129 -13.23 0.77 -5.12
CA ARG A 129 -14.01 -0.09 -6.01
C ARG A 129 -13.58 0.05 -7.47
N TYR A 130 -13.58 -1.07 -8.20
CA TYR A 130 -13.25 -1.14 -9.63
C TYR A 130 -11.85 -0.64 -10.00
N VAL A 131 -10.89 -0.74 -9.07
CA VAL A 131 -9.48 -0.44 -9.34
C VAL A 131 -8.69 -1.75 -9.42
N PRO A 132 -7.74 -1.90 -10.36
CA PRO A 132 -6.94 -3.12 -10.50
C PRO A 132 -5.97 -3.36 -9.34
N PHE A 133 -5.90 -2.42 -8.38
CA PHE A 133 -5.05 -2.53 -7.20
C PHE A 133 -5.60 -3.49 -6.13
N VAL A 134 -6.92 -3.69 -6.06
CA VAL A 134 -7.57 -4.55 -5.06
C VAL A 134 -8.34 -5.68 -5.75
N GLU A 135 -8.03 -6.92 -5.40
CA GLU A 135 -8.78 -8.12 -5.79
C GLU A 135 -9.56 -8.65 -4.59
N LEU A 136 -10.85 -8.98 -4.78
CA LEU A 136 -11.61 -9.77 -3.80
C LEU A 136 -11.45 -11.25 -4.11
N ARG A 137 -11.07 -12.05 -3.11
CA ARG A 137 -10.96 -13.51 -3.23
C ARG A 137 -11.77 -14.23 -2.17
N LYS A 138 -12.72 -15.05 -2.60
CA LYS A 138 -13.54 -15.85 -1.69
C LYS A 138 -12.72 -16.98 -1.07
N LEU A 139 -12.81 -17.13 0.24
CA LEU A 139 -12.30 -18.28 0.98
C LEU A 139 -13.29 -19.44 0.88
N HIS A 140 -12.74 -20.66 0.71
CA HIS A 140 -13.54 -21.88 0.61
C HIS A 140 -13.95 -22.45 1.98
N TYR A 141 -13.32 -21.98 3.05
CA TYR A 141 -13.52 -22.42 4.43
C TYR A 141 -13.66 -21.20 5.35
N ASP A 142 -14.34 -21.41 6.47
CA ASP A 142 -14.50 -20.39 7.51
C ASP A 142 -13.14 -20.16 8.21
N PRO A 143 -12.55 -18.95 8.14
CA PRO A 143 -11.27 -18.67 8.78
C PRO A 143 -11.33 -18.68 10.31
N LEU A 144 -12.52 -18.64 10.92
CA LEU A 144 -12.69 -18.68 12.38
C LEU A 144 -12.84 -20.11 12.95
N HIS A 145 -13.09 -21.10 12.09
CA HIS A 145 -13.30 -22.50 12.47
C HIS A 145 -12.38 -23.42 11.64
N TRP A 146 -11.15 -23.61 12.13
CA TRP A 146 -10.10 -24.45 11.55
C TRP A 146 -9.79 -25.65 12.43
#